data_AF-A0A6G1DMZ8-F1
#
_entry.id   AF-A0A6G1DMZ8-F1
#
_cell.length_a   1.000
_cell.length_b   1.000
_cell.length_c   1.000
_cell.angle_alpha   90.00
_cell.angle_beta   90.00
_cell.angle_gamma   90.00
#
_symmetry.space_group_name_H-M   'P 1'
#
loop_
_entity.id
_entity.type
_entity.pdbx_description
1 polymer ?
#
loop_
_entity_poly.entity_id
_entity_poly.type
_entity_poly.pdbx_seq_one_letter_code
_entity_poly.pdbx_strand_id
1 'polypeptide(L)'
;MSLPIVVLALLFTLHIPACCKATDTISAGQALAGNDRLVSSNGKFALGFFQTSSKSSHNASNWYLGIWFNQVSKRTPAWVANGDEPVTGPTSPKATISGDGNLVIVDQATKSIIWSTQADVTANITMAKLLDNGNLVLQNTSNSSVVLWQSFDYPTNTHLAGAKLGRNKVTGLNRRLVSRKNSVDPASGMYSYELTDNNGSARFILAALNSSISYWSSGEWNGHYFGSIPEMTGQRLIDFTFVNNDEEEYFTYTLLDNTTIMRFTLDISGQTKIFLWVENAQDWVPTYTNPKQCDVYGVCGAFTVCEENKHPICNCMKGFSVRSPNDWELGRRNSSKEFATRDAYEYFPLLVAHKLLDGDAGSLVDQNLHGDVHLEQVERGFRVACWCIQDNELDRPTMSEVVQYLEGFVEVGIPPVPRLLQAIAGNAYSK
;
A
#
# COMPACT_ATOMS: atom_id res chain seq x y z
N MET A 1 61.38 9.32 -55.68
CA MET A 1 61.58 9.84 -54.31
C MET A 1 61.14 11.30 -54.34
N SER A 2 60.14 11.80 -53.64
CA SER A 2 59.15 11.30 -52.69
C SER A 2 58.08 12.40 -52.64
N LEU A 3 56.79 12.03 -52.62
CA LEU A 3 55.61 12.92 -52.65
C LEU A 3 55.62 14.05 -51.60
N PRO A 4 55.03 15.23 -51.87
CA PRO A 4 54.62 16.14 -50.81
C PRO A 4 53.28 15.66 -50.23
N ILE A 5 53.27 15.44 -48.91
CA ILE A 5 52.10 15.03 -48.14
C ILE A 5 51.22 16.26 -47.94
N VAL A 6 50.03 16.28 -48.56
CA VAL A 6 48.97 17.25 -48.27
C VAL A 6 48.30 16.83 -46.96
N VAL A 7 48.52 17.59 -45.89
CA VAL A 7 47.82 17.40 -44.62
C VAL A 7 46.46 18.09 -44.74
N LEU A 8 45.43 17.31 -45.05
CA LEU A 8 44.03 17.75 -45.03
C LEU A 8 43.56 17.76 -43.56
N ALA A 9 43.47 18.95 -42.96
CA ALA A 9 42.91 19.10 -41.62
C ALA A 9 41.38 18.87 -41.68
N LEU A 10 40.95 17.66 -41.31
CA LEU A 10 39.56 17.34 -41.03
C LEU A 10 39.11 18.10 -39.78
N LEU A 11 38.42 19.22 -39.98
CA LEU A 11 37.59 19.87 -38.97
C LEU A 11 36.46 18.91 -38.58
N PHE A 12 36.72 18.03 -37.61
CA PHE A 12 35.65 17.39 -36.86
C PHE A 12 34.95 18.51 -36.06
N THR A 13 33.82 18.97 -36.59
CA THR A 13 32.84 19.70 -35.79
C THR A 13 32.37 18.73 -34.71
N LEU A 14 32.94 18.85 -33.52
CA LEU A 14 32.32 18.35 -32.29
C LEU A 14 30.96 19.03 -32.19
N HIS A 15 29.95 18.40 -32.80
CA HIS A 15 28.57 18.58 -32.37
C HIS A 15 28.53 18.06 -30.93
N ILE A 16 28.82 18.97 -29.99
CA ILE A 16 28.37 18.81 -28.62
C ILE A 16 26.87 18.61 -28.76
N PRO A 17 26.30 17.42 -28.47
CA PRO A 17 24.87 17.26 -28.46
C PRO A 17 24.37 18.34 -27.51
N ALA A 18 23.47 19.20 -27.98
CA ALA A 18 22.84 20.18 -27.12
C ALA A 18 22.41 19.42 -25.86
N CYS A 19 23.07 19.72 -24.74
CA CYS A 19 22.75 19.08 -23.47
C CYS A 19 21.26 19.25 -23.31
N CYS A 20 20.49 18.15 -23.43
CA CYS A 20 19.05 18.18 -23.22
C CYS A 20 18.88 18.74 -21.82
N LYS A 21 18.49 20.02 -21.72
CA LYS A 21 18.01 20.58 -20.45
C LYS A 21 16.93 19.61 -20.01
N ALA A 22 17.09 19.04 -18.83
CA ALA A 22 16.06 18.20 -18.27
C ALA A 22 14.82 19.09 -18.13
N THR A 23 13.76 18.72 -18.85
CA THR A 23 12.50 19.46 -18.82
C THR A 23 11.75 19.06 -17.55
N ASP A 24 11.18 20.00 -16.84
CA ASP A 24 10.34 19.76 -15.66
C ASP A 24 8.83 19.84 -15.97
N THR A 25 8.47 20.10 -17.23
CA THR A 25 7.09 20.34 -17.68
C THR A 25 6.64 19.48 -18.85
N ILE A 26 5.34 19.19 -18.93
CA ILE A 26 4.64 18.68 -20.11
C ILE A 26 3.56 19.68 -20.49
N SER A 27 3.69 20.27 -21.68
CA SER A 27 2.68 21.16 -22.28
C SER A 27 1.78 20.41 -23.25
N ALA A 28 0.68 21.03 -23.68
CA ALA A 28 -0.13 20.50 -24.78
C ALA A 28 0.73 20.21 -26.03
N GLY A 29 0.53 19.04 -26.63
CA GLY A 29 1.31 18.54 -27.77
C GLY A 29 2.63 17.84 -27.41
N GLN A 30 3.11 17.99 -26.17
CA GLN A 30 4.25 17.24 -25.65
C GLN A 30 3.81 15.97 -24.95
N ALA A 31 4.72 15.00 -24.83
CA ALA A 31 4.45 13.79 -24.09
C ALA A 31 5.71 13.07 -23.63
N LEU A 32 5.55 12.22 -22.63
CA LEU A 32 6.53 11.24 -22.22
C LEU A 32 6.14 9.87 -22.77
N ALA A 33 7.09 9.13 -23.32
CA ALA A 33 6.95 7.72 -23.64
C ALA A 33 8.28 6.98 -23.48
N GLY A 34 8.24 5.67 -23.28
CA GLY A 34 9.43 4.83 -23.17
C GLY A 34 10.34 5.27 -22.03
N ASN A 35 11.56 5.70 -22.39
CA ASN A 35 12.59 6.12 -21.44
C ASN A 35 12.61 7.64 -21.19
N ASP A 36 11.66 8.39 -21.77
CA ASP A 36 11.54 9.82 -21.52
C ASP A 36 11.21 10.07 -20.04
N ARG A 37 11.79 11.14 -19.50
CA ARG A 37 11.53 11.57 -18.13
C ARG A 37 11.56 13.08 -18.00
N LEU A 38 10.76 13.58 -17.06
CA LEU A 38 10.96 14.91 -16.49
C LEU A 38 11.88 14.79 -15.29
N VAL A 39 12.66 15.84 -15.03
CA VAL A 39 13.45 15.96 -13.80
C VAL A 39 13.09 17.30 -13.17
N SER A 40 12.87 17.32 -11.86
CA SER A 40 12.66 18.56 -11.12
C SER A 40 13.85 19.52 -11.32
N SER A 41 13.61 20.83 -11.21
CA SER A 41 14.64 21.85 -11.45
C SER A 41 15.89 21.66 -10.58
N ASN A 42 15.72 21.17 -9.34
CA ASN A 42 16.81 20.84 -8.42
C ASN A 42 17.44 19.44 -8.62
N GLY A 43 16.97 18.64 -9.59
CA GLY A 43 17.51 17.32 -9.88
C GLY A 43 17.12 16.19 -8.93
N LYS A 44 16.35 16.46 -7.86
CA LYS A 44 16.05 15.47 -6.80
C LYS A 44 15.00 14.44 -7.19
N PHE A 45 14.02 14.84 -7.99
CA PHE A 45 12.91 13.98 -8.39
C PHE A 45 12.87 13.84 -9.90
N ALA A 46 12.42 12.69 -10.36
CA ALA A 46 12.13 12.47 -11.77
C ALA A 46 10.80 11.74 -11.93
N LEU A 47 10.09 12.07 -13.01
CA LEU A 47 8.82 11.50 -13.42
C LEU A 47 8.99 10.81 -14.76
N GLY A 48 8.42 9.62 -14.92
CA GLY A 48 8.39 8.91 -16.20
C GLY A 48 7.86 7.50 -16.05
N PHE A 49 7.96 6.71 -17.13
CA PHE A 49 7.50 5.34 -17.12
C PHE A 49 8.55 4.39 -16.52
N PHE A 50 8.08 3.34 -15.85
CA PHE A 50 8.89 2.20 -15.42
C PHE A 50 8.10 0.92 -15.53
N GLN A 51 8.81 -0.19 -15.66
CA GLN A 51 8.23 -1.52 -15.74
C GLN A 51 8.45 -2.28 -14.44
N THR A 52 7.47 -3.10 -14.07
CA THR A 52 7.66 -4.16 -13.08
C THR A 52 7.35 -5.51 -13.74
N SER A 53 8.17 -6.52 -13.44
CA SER A 53 8.01 -7.87 -14.00
C SER A 53 7.40 -8.79 -12.96
N SER A 54 6.22 -9.34 -13.25
CA SER A 54 5.71 -10.45 -12.45
C SER A 54 6.45 -11.72 -12.85
N LYS A 55 7.12 -12.38 -11.89
CA LYS A 55 7.77 -13.69 -12.11
C LYS A 55 6.77 -14.79 -12.52
N SER A 56 5.46 -14.55 -12.43
CA SER A 56 4.41 -15.55 -12.65
C SER A 56 3.84 -15.63 -14.06
N SER A 57 4.20 -14.71 -14.97
CA SER A 57 3.74 -14.78 -16.36
C SER A 57 4.90 -14.58 -17.31
N HIS A 58 5.16 -15.59 -18.15
CA HIS A 58 6.03 -15.43 -19.30
C HIS A 58 5.47 -14.28 -20.17
N ASN A 59 6.24 -13.20 -20.29
CA ASN A 59 6.18 -12.13 -21.31
C ASN A 59 5.30 -10.87 -21.10
N ALA A 60 4.62 -10.65 -19.98
CA ALA A 60 3.87 -9.40 -19.77
C ALA A 60 4.58 -8.47 -18.77
N SER A 61 5.15 -7.37 -19.26
CA SER A 61 5.64 -6.27 -18.40
C SER A 61 4.51 -5.28 -18.15
N ASN A 62 4.36 -4.89 -16.88
CA ASN A 62 3.37 -3.88 -16.47
C ASN A 62 4.05 -2.51 -16.43
N TRP A 63 3.46 -1.53 -17.13
CA TRP A 63 3.95 -0.17 -17.18
C TRP A 63 3.21 0.74 -16.21
N TYR A 64 4.00 1.55 -15.50
CA TYR A 64 3.53 2.51 -14.52
C TYR A 64 4.16 3.87 -14.77
N LEU A 65 3.38 4.94 -14.66
CA LEU A 65 3.89 6.29 -14.52
C LEU A 65 4.13 6.59 -13.04
N GLY A 66 5.32 7.05 -12.69
CA GLY A 66 5.59 7.42 -11.30
C GLY A 66 6.74 8.38 -11.12
N ILE A 67 6.83 8.91 -9.90
CA ILE A 67 7.85 9.83 -9.44
C ILE A 67 8.83 9.03 -8.57
N TRP A 68 10.14 9.19 -8.78
CA TRP A 68 11.17 8.55 -7.96
C TRP A 68 12.26 9.54 -7.54
N PHE A 69 13.01 9.18 -6.51
CA PHE A 69 14.22 9.89 -6.10
C PHE A 69 15.30 9.73 -7.17
N ASN A 70 15.60 10.80 -7.91
CA ASN A 70 16.45 10.75 -9.11
C ASN A 70 17.95 10.59 -8.78
N GLN A 71 18.37 11.04 -7.61
CA GLN A 71 19.76 10.91 -7.12
C GLN A 71 20.05 9.53 -6.51
N VAL A 72 19.01 8.72 -6.25
CA VAL A 72 19.14 7.40 -5.65
C VAL A 72 19.39 6.36 -6.74
N SER A 73 20.48 5.61 -6.61
CA SER A 73 20.88 4.58 -7.59
C SER A 73 19.87 3.43 -7.69
N LYS A 74 19.18 3.12 -6.59
CA LYS A 74 18.07 2.15 -6.55
C LYS A 74 16.76 2.82 -6.98
N ARG A 75 16.13 2.34 -8.06
CA ARG A 75 14.83 2.84 -8.54
C ARG A 75 13.78 2.74 -7.43
N THR A 76 13.50 3.87 -6.77
CA THR A 76 12.64 3.93 -5.58
C THR A 76 11.47 4.87 -5.87
N PRO A 77 10.31 4.35 -6.32
CA PRO A 77 9.12 5.17 -6.53
C PRO A 77 8.64 5.79 -5.21
N ALA A 78 8.38 7.09 -5.23
CA ALA A 78 7.74 7.86 -4.17
C ALA A 78 6.24 8.08 -4.45
N TRP A 79 5.83 8.06 -5.71
CA TRP A 79 4.43 8.19 -6.14
C TRP A 79 4.19 7.43 -7.44
N VAL A 80 2.99 6.88 -7.63
CA VAL A 80 2.60 6.12 -8.83
C VAL A 80 1.18 6.50 -9.21
N ALA A 81 0.95 6.86 -10.48
CA ALA A 81 -0.34 7.31 -10.96
C ALA A 81 -1.34 6.15 -11.14
N ASN A 82 -0.93 5.14 -11.90
CA ASN A 82 -1.77 4.01 -12.32
C ASN A 82 -1.37 2.72 -11.60
N GLY A 83 -1.21 2.80 -10.27
CA GLY A 83 -0.79 1.66 -9.45
C GLY A 83 -1.75 0.47 -9.55
N ASP A 84 -3.06 0.73 -9.50
CA ASP A 84 -4.11 -0.29 -9.54
C ASP A 84 -4.48 -0.74 -10.96
N GLU A 85 -4.21 0.10 -11.97
CA GLU A 85 -4.52 -0.16 -13.39
C GLU A 85 -3.26 -0.03 -14.27
N PRO A 86 -2.35 -1.02 -14.24
CA PRO A 86 -1.16 -1.00 -15.08
C PRO A 86 -1.49 -1.11 -16.58
N VAL A 87 -0.67 -0.47 -17.41
CA VAL A 87 -0.71 -0.73 -18.86
C VAL A 87 0.09 -1.99 -19.15
N THR A 88 -0.56 -3.03 -19.68
CA THR A 88 0.09 -4.32 -19.95
C THR A 88 0.48 -4.40 -21.42
N GLY A 89 1.74 -4.70 -21.70
CA GLY A 89 2.18 -4.96 -23.06
C GLY A 89 3.64 -4.58 -23.35
N PRO A 90 4.14 -4.91 -24.55
CA PRO A 90 5.50 -4.60 -24.94
C PRO A 90 5.71 -3.11 -25.26
N THR A 91 4.64 -2.40 -25.66
CA THR A 91 4.69 -1.00 -26.06
C THR A 91 4.51 -0.10 -24.85
N SER A 92 5.40 0.89 -24.68
CA SER A 92 5.25 1.89 -23.63
C SER A 92 3.97 2.72 -23.85
N PRO A 93 3.20 2.98 -22.78
CA PRO A 93 2.16 4.00 -22.82
C PRO A 93 2.75 5.41 -23.00
N LYS A 94 1.86 6.38 -23.19
CA LYS A 94 2.16 7.80 -23.35
C LYS A 94 1.51 8.62 -22.25
N ALA A 95 2.26 9.52 -21.60
CA ALA A 95 1.72 10.53 -20.70
C ALA A 95 1.67 11.89 -21.42
N THR A 96 0.49 12.51 -21.52
CA THR A 96 0.28 13.74 -22.31
C THR A 96 -0.87 14.57 -21.74
N ILE A 97 -0.92 15.86 -22.07
CA ILE A 97 -2.13 16.66 -21.86
C ILE A 97 -3.15 16.30 -22.95
N SER A 98 -4.35 15.89 -22.57
CA SER A 98 -5.47 15.60 -23.48
C SER A 98 -6.22 16.88 -23.89
N GLY A 99 -7.12 16.75 -24.87
CA GLY A 99 -7.86 17.89 -25.41
C GLY A 99 -8.80 18.58 -24.41
N ASP A 100 -9.17 17.91 -23.32
CA ASP A 100 -9.92 18.48 -22.20
C ASP A 100 -9.02 19.25 -21.21
N GLY A 101 -7.69 19.22 -21.37
CA GLY A 101 -6.73 19.86 -20.48
C GLY A 101 -6.25 18.98 -19.32
N ASN A 102 -6.70 17.74 -19.19
CA ASN A 102 -6.21 16.82 -18.15
C ASN A 102 -4.86 16.19 -18.53
N LEU A 103 -4.06 15.81 -17.53
CA LEU A 103 -2.91 14.92 -17.75
C LEU A 103 -3.43 13.47 -17.79
N VAL A 104 -3.15 12.76 -18.88
CA VAL A 104 -3.63 11.40 -19.10
C VAL A 104 -2.51 10.42 -19.41
N ILE A 105 -2.73 9.15 -19.03
CA ILE A 105 -1.97 7.99 -19.48
C ILE A 105 -2.78 7.29 -20.57
N VAL A 106 -2.20 7.19 -21.76
CA VAL A 106 -2.83 6.58 -22.93
C VAL A 106 -2.09 5.29 -23.29
N ASP A 107 -2.83 4.19 -23.39
CA ASP A 107 -2.32 2.98 -24.02
C ASP A 107 -2.19 3.23 -25.52
N GLN A 108 -0.97 3.17 -26.04
CA GLN A 108 -0.71 3.43 -27.45
C GLN A 108 -1.29 2.35 -28.38
N ALA A 109 -1.47 1.11 -27.89
CA ALA A 109 -1.98 0.00 -28.68
C ALA A 109 -3.50 0.09 -28.86
N THR A 110 -4.24 0.27 -27.77
CA THR A 110 -5.71 0.34 -27.78
C THR A 110 -6.27 1.75 -27.95
N LYS A 111 -5.43 2.79 -27.79
CA LYS A 111 -5.82 4.22 -27.75
C LYS A 111 -6.75 4.59 -26.60
N SER A 112 -6.90 3.73 -25.59
CA SER A 112 -7.69 4.01 -24.41
C SER A 112 -6.94 4.90 -23.42
N ILE A 113 -7.69 5.70 -22.66
CA ILE A 113 -7.18 6.43 -21.50
C ILE A 113 -7.28 5.49 -20.30
N ILE A 114 -6.14 5.19 -19.67
CA ILE A 114 -6.03 4.30 -18.52
C ILE A 114 -6.09 5.08 -17.20
N TRP A 115 -5.61 6.31 -17.21
CA TRP A 115 -5.62 7.17 -16.03
C TRP A 115 -5.71 8.65 -16.45
N SER A 116 -6.36 9.47 -15.64
CA SER A 116 -6.50 10.91 -15.84
C SER A 116 -6.50 11.64 -14.49
N THR A 117 -6.04 12.88 -14.46
CA THR A 117 -6.13 13.77 -13.28
C THR A 117 -7.56 14.07 -12.85
N GLN A 118 -8.55 13.95 -13.77
CA GLN A 118 -9.97 14.23 -13.51
C GLN A 118 -10.22 15.59 -12.85
N ALA A 119 -9.42 16.58 -13.21
CA ALA A 119 -9.53 17.94 -12.71
C ALA A 119 -10.66 18.67 -13.47
N ASP A 120 -11.39 19.53 -12.77
CA ASP A 120 -12.37 20.43 -13.41
C ASP A 120 -11.60 21.59 -14.09
N VAL A 121 -11.29 21.38 -15.37
CA VAL A 121 -10.41 22.27 -16.14
C VAL A 121 -11.05 22.71 -17.45
N THR A 122 -10.71 23.92 -17.89
CA THR A 122 -11.01 24.38 -19.25
C THR A 122 -9.89 23.93 -20.19
N ALA A 123 -10.26 23.43 -21.38
CA ALA A 123 -9.32 22.99 -22.40
C ALA A 123 -8.29 24.09 -22.79
N ASN A 124 -7.08 23.65 -23.18
CA ASN A 124 -5.98 24.47 -23.75
C ASN A 124 -5.23 25.44 -22.82
N ILE A 125 -5.50 25.45 -21.52
CA ILE A 125 -4.83 26.36 -20.56
C ILE A 125 -3.99 25.63 -19.50
N THR A 126 -3.65 24.36 -19.71
CA THR A 126 -3.00 23.55 -18.68
C THR A 126 -1.62 23.04 -19.10
N MET A 127 -0.75 22.90 -18.10
CA MET A 127 0.58 22.31 -18.19
C MET A 127 0.80 21.47 -16.93
N ALA A 128 1.38 20.28 -17.10
CA ALA A 128 1.87 19.50 -15.97
C ALA A 128 3.31 19.93 -15.64
N LYS A 129 3.63 20.09 -14.36
CA LYS A 129 4.98 20.46 -13.89
C LYS A 129 5.40 19.63 -12.68
N LEU A 130 6.61 19.10 -12.70
CA LEU A 130 7.23 18.44 -11.55
C LEU A 130 8.01 19.46 -10.72
N LEU A 131 7.52 19.74 -9.51
CA LEU A 131 8.14 20.69 -8.58
C LEU A 131 9.34 20.08 -7.85
N ASP A 132 10.16 20.96 -7.26
CA ASP A 132 11.40 20.61 -6.54
C ASP A 132 11.21 19.75 -5.29
N ASN A 133 10.00 19.77 -4.71
CA ASN A 133 9.59 18.92 -3.60
C ASN A 133 9.03 17.56 -4.05
N GLY A 134 8.99 17.31 -5.36
CA GLY A 134 8.45 16.08 -5.95
C GLY A 134 6.94 16.13 -6.18
N ASN A 135 6.27 17.26 -5.94
CA ASN A 135 4.86 17.40 -6.27
C ASN A 135 4.69 17.60 -7.78
N LEU A 136 4.00 16.67 -8.44
CA LEU A 136 3.51 16.85 -9.80
C LEU A 136 2.21 17.64 -9.75
N VAL A 137 2.19 18.81 -10.38
CA VAL A 137 1.02 19.70 -10.43
C VAL A 137 0.51 19.86 -11.85
N LEU A 138 -0.81 19.93 -12.00
CA LEU A 138 -1.47 20.46 -13.19
C LEU A 138 -1.82 21.91 -12.89
N GLN A 139 -1.27 22.84 -13.64
CA GLN A 139 -1.41 24.28 -13.39
C GLN A 139 -1.83 25.04 -14.64
N ASN A 140 -2.38 26.23 -14.44
CA ASN A 140 -2.75 27.12 -15.54
C ASN A 140 -1.50 27.71 -16.22
N THR A 141 -1.45 27.69 -17.56
CA THR A 141 -0.33 28.20 -18.35
C THR A 141 -0.16 29.72 -18.28
N SER A 142 -1.27 30.45 -18.12
CA SER A 142 -1.29 31.92 -18.00
C SER A 142 -1.05 32.39 -16.56
N ASN A 143 -1.38 31.57 -15.55
CA ASN A 143 -1.19 31.89 -14.15
C ASN A 143 -0.75 30.65 -13.35
N SER A 144 0.56 30.48 -13.18
CA SER A 144 1.15 29.33 -12.49
C SER A 144 0.78 29.23 -11.00
N SER A 145 0.20 30.27 -10.40
CA SER A 145 -0.29 30.22 -9.03
C SER A 145 -1.59 29.43 -8.88
N VAL A 146 -2.31 29.19 -9.99
CA VAL A 146 -3.55 28.40 -9.99
C VAL A 146 -3.20 26.93 -10.24
N VAL A 147 -3.16 26.16 -9.16
CA VAL A 147 -3.00 24.70 -9.18
C VAL A 147 -4.38 24.06 -9.28
N LEU A 148 -4.61 23.29 -10.34
CA LEU A 148 -5.88 22.65 -10.67
C LEU A 148 -5.94 21.20 -10.16
N TRP A 149 -4.78 20.55 -10.07
CA TRP A 149 -4.61 19.22 -9.50
C TRP A 149 -3.17 19.05 -9.00
N GLN A 150 -2.96 18.21 -7.99
CA GLN A 150 -1.61 17.90 -7.51
C GLN A 150 -1.49 16.47 -6.98
N SER A 151 -0.34 15.84 -7.22
CA SER A 151 -0.05 14.48 -6.74
C SER A 151 -0.04 14.35 -5.22
N PHE A 152 0.29 15.44 -4.50
CA PHE A 152 0.30 15.47 -3.04
C PHE A 152 -1.09 15.30 -2.41
N ASP A 153 -2.16 15.51 -3.18
CA ASP A 153 -3.54 15.26 -2.75
C ASP A 153 -3.93 13.77 -2.88
N TYR A 154 -3.14 13.00 -3.63
CA TYR A 154 -3.36 11.58 -3.91
C TYR A 154 -2.10 10.76 -3.62
N PRO A 155 -1.61 10.75 -2.36
CA PRO A 155 -0.41 10.01 -2.00
C PRO A 155 -0.63 8.50 -2.20
N THR A 156 0.45 7.77 -2.49
CA THR A 156 0.43 6.29 -2.55
C THR A 156 0.86 5.72 -1.20
N ASN A 157 2.03 5.12 -1.13
CA ASN A 157 2.56 4.54 0.11
C ASN A 157 3.60 5.44 0.81
N THR A 158 3.93 6.60 0.24
CA THR A 158 5.00 7.47 0.72
C THR A 158 4.49 8.87 1.04
N HIS A 159 4.88 9.40 2.20
CA HIS A 159 4.66 10.79 2.61
C HIS A 159 5.92 11.60 2.35
N LEU A 160 5.89 12.45 1.33
CA LEU A 160 7.01 13.33 0.96
C LEU A 160 7.01 14.61 1.81
N ALA A 161 8.20 15.19 1.99
CA ALA A 161 8.37 16.44 2.73
C ALA A 161 7.52 17.57 2.10
N GLY A 162 6.79 18.30 2.93
CA GLY A 162 5.85 19.35 2.53
C GLY A 162 4.50 18.84 2.02
N ALA A 163 4.30 17.54 1.83
CA ALA A 163 2.97 16.98 1.55
C ALA A 163 2.13 16.94 2.83
N LYS A 164 0.81 16.98 2.66
CA LYS A 164 -0.16 16.98 3.76
C LYS A 164 -0.74 15.57 3.94
N LEU A 165 -0.73 15.04 5.16
CA LEU A 165 -1.53 13.87 5.53
C LEU A 165 -2.67 14.32 6.44
N GLY A 166 -3.91 13.98 6.09
CA GLY A 166 -5.10 14.45 6.76
C GLY A 166 -6.16 14.98 5.81
N ARG A 167 -7.11 15.72 6.34
CA ARG A 167 -8.37 16.04 5.66
C ARG A 167 -8.45 17.51 5.26
N ASN A 168 -8.91 17.74 4.05
CA ASN A 168 -9.48 19.03 3.66
C ASN A 168 -10.97 19.03 4.03
N LYS A 169 -11.36 19.89 4.98
CA LYS A 169 -12.71 19.94 5.56
C LYS A 169 -13.73 20.52 4.58
N VAL A 170 -13.28 21.36 3.65
CA VAL A 170 -14.13 22.01 2.63
C VAL A 170 -14.54 21.02 1.53
N THR A 171 -13.57 20.30 0.96
CA THR A 171 -13.80 19.35 -0.15
C THR A 171 -14.14 17.94 0.33
N GLY A 172 -13.84 17.63 1.59
CA GLY A 172 -13.95 16.29 2.14
C GLY A 172 -12.79 15.36 1.76
N LEU A 173 -11.83 15.81 0.95
CA LEU A 173 -10.68 15.02 0.54
C LEU A 173 -9.85 14.58 1.75
N ASN A 174 -9.54 13.28 1.82
CA ASN A 174 -8.75 12.70 2.88
C ASN A 174 -7.45 12.09 2.33
N ARG A 175 -6.32 12.66 2.72
CA ARG A 175 -4.98 12.27 2.28
C ARG A 175 -4.42 11.25 3.25
N ARG A 176 -4.44 9.98 2.85
CA ARG A 176 -3.95 8.82 3.63
C ARG A 176 -2.92 8.04 2.83
N LEU A 177 -2.03 7.33 3.52
CA LEU A 177 -1.15 6.38 2.85
C LEU A 177 -1.82 5.02 2.72
N VAL A 178 -1.54 4.34 1.61
CA VAL A 178 -1.92 2.94 1.39
C VAL A 178 -0.66 2.17 1.03
N SER A 179 -0.42 1.04 1.71
CA SER A 179 0.73 0.17 1.43
C SER A 179 0.72 -0.31 -0.02
N ARG A 180 1.87 -0.76 -0.54
CA ARG A 180 1.90 -1.49 -1.81
C ARG A 180 1.45 -2.92 -1.60
N LYS A 181 0.94 -3.55 -2.66
CA LYS A 181 0.53 -4.96 -2.65
C LYS A 181 1.69 -5.89 -2.35
N ASN A 182 2.88 -5.61 -2.88
CA ASN A 182 4.12 -6.29 -2.53
C ASN A 182 5.35 -5.48 -2.98
N SER A 183 6.55 -6.07 -2.91
CA SER A 183 7.81 -5.41 -3.27
C SER A 183 7.96 -5.11 -4.78
N VAL A 184 7.13 -5.71 -5.63
CA VAL A 184 7.20 -5.60 -7.10
C VAL A 184 5.97 -4.87 -7.65
N ASP A 185 4.78 -5.19 -7.16
CA ASP A 185 3.51 -4.64 -7.62
C ASP A 185 3.14 -3.39 -6.80
N PRO A 186 3.12 -2.19 -7.41
CA PRO A 186 2.81 -0.94 -6.73
C PRO A 186 1.31 -0.70 -6.49
N ALA A 187 0.43 -1.62 -6.94
CA ALA A 187 -1.00 -1.57 -6.64
C ALA A 187 -1.26 -1.45 -5.13
N SER A 188 -2.46 -0.97 -4.78
CA SER A 188 -2.92 -0.82 -3.41
C SER A 188 -2.84 -2.14 -2.64
N GLY A 189 -2.21 -2.09 -1.48
CA GLY A 189 -2.02 -3.21 -0.56
C GLY A 189 -3.04 -3.25 0.56
N MET A 190 -2.73 -4.04 1.59
CA MET A 190 -3.67 -4.39 2.66
C MET A 190 -3.75 -3.38 3.80
N TYR A 191 -2.85 -2.40 3.88
CA TYR A 191 -2.74 -1.50 5.02
C TYR A 191 -2.97 -0.04 4.63
N SER A 192 -3.63 0.70 5.52
CA SER A 192 -3.79 2.15 5.42
C SER A 192 -3.26 2.86 6.66
N TYR A 193 -2.77 4.08 6.47
CA TYR A 193 -2.33 5.00 7.52
C TYR A 193 -3.02 6.34 7.35
N GLU A 194 -3.86 6.71 8.31
CA GLU A 194 -4.80 7.81 8.17
C GLU A 194 -4.85 8.65 9.44
N LEU A 195 -4.95 9.97 9.27
CA LEU A 195 -5.21 10.89 10.37
C LEU A 195 -6.71 10.92 10.64
N THR A 196 -7.10 10.65 11.88
CA THR A 196 -8.49 10.69 12.33
C THR A 196 -8.62 11.64 13.51
N ASP A 197 -9.80 12.24 13.64
CA ASP A 197 -10.19 13.02 14.81
C ASP A 197 -11.13 12.19 15.67
N ASN A 198 -10.91 12.23 16.99
CA ASN A 198 -11.84 11.69 17.96
C ASN A 198 -12.05 12.72 19.07
N ASN A 199 -13.25 13.33 19.08
CA ASN A 199 -13.63 14.37 20.04
C ASN A 199 -12.67 15.57 20.09
N GLY A 200 -12.16 16.02 18.94
CA GLY A 200 -11.26 17.17 18.84
C GLY A 200 -9.79 16.85 19.14
N SER A 201 -9.44 15.56 19.29
CA SER A 201 -8.06 15.12 19.39
C SER A 201 -7.65 14.27 18.19
N ALA A 202 -6.76 14.84 17.38
CA ALA A 202 -6.16 14.17 16.25
C ALA A 202 -5.26 13.00 16.67
N ARG A 203 -5.31 11.92 15.91
CA ARG A 203 -4.48 10.72 16.05
C ARG A 203 -4.30 10.05 14.70
N PHE A 204 -3.18 9.38 14.49
CA PHE A 204 -3.02 8.50 13.35
C PHE A 204 -3.43 7.07 13.67
N ILE A 205 -4.12 6.45 12.73
CA ILE A 205 -4.58 5.07 12.81
C ILE A 205 -3.93 4.25 11.72
N LEU A 206 -3.45 3.07 12.12
CA LEU A 206 -3.09 1.99 11.22
C LEU A 206 -4.18 0.92 11.24
N ALA A 207 -4.71 0.60 10.06
CA ALA A 207 -5.79 -0.37 9.89
C ALA A 207 -5.55 -1.21 8.63
N ALA A 208 -6.29 -2.33 8.54
CA ALA A 208 -6.42 -3.00 7.26
C ALA A 208 -7.24 -2.10 6.32
N LEU A 209 -6.90 -2.06 5.04
CA LEU A 209 -7.59 -1.24 4.05
C LEU A 209 -9.08 -1.63 4.03
N ASN A 210 -9.96 -0.64 4.14
CA ASN A 210 -11.42 -0.80 4.23
C ASN A 210 -11.92 -1.56 5.48
N SER A 211 -11.09 -1.69 6.53
CA SER A 211 -11.49 -2.20 7.84
C SER A 211 -11.79 -1.06 8.80
N SER A 212 -12.83 -1.23 9.64
CA SER A 212 -13.09 -0.36 10.78
C SER A 212 -12.21 -0.69 11.99
N ILE A 213 -11.51 -1.83 11.97
CA ILE A 213 -10.65 -2.28 13.06
C ILE A 213 -9.22 -1.81 12.82
N SER A 214 -8.77 -0.90 13.70
CA SER A 214 -7.38 -0.46 13.80
C SER A 214 -6.55 -1.48 14.59
N TYR A 215 -5.33 -1.76 14.13
CA TYR A 215 -4.37 -2.55 14.91
C TYR A 215 -3.37 -1.69 15.68
N TRP A 216 -3.24 -0.41 15.33
CA TRP A 216 -2.38 0.50 16.06
C TRP A 216 -2.84 1.96 15.96
N SER A 217 -2.50 2.74 16.99
CA SER A 217 -2.77 4.18 17.08
C SER A 217 -1.52 4.92 17.54
N SER A 218 -1.26 6.08 16.95
CA SER A 218 -0.19 6.98 17.40
C SER A 218 -0.42 7.56 18.78
N GLY A 219 -1.60 7.36 19.37
CA GLY A 219 -2.05 8.17 20.49
C GLY A 219 -2.40 9.59 20.03
N GLU A 220 -2.93 10.36 20.97
CA GLU A 220 -3.42 11.72 20.75
C GLU A 220 -2.30 12.73 20.54
N TRP A 221 -2.54 13.72 19.69
CA TRP A 221 -1.66 14.87 19.50
C TRP A 221 -1.71 15.79 20.72
N ASN A 222 -0.58 15.97 21.40
CA ASN A 222 -0.51 16.80 22.61
C ASN A 222 -0.03 18.25 22.37
N GLY A 223 0.09 18.68 21.11
CA GLY A 223 0.69 19.97 20.73
C GLY A 223 2.16 19.89 20.31
N HIS A 224 2.86 18.82 20.66
CA HIS A 224 4.29 18.63 20.37
C HIS A 224 4.60 17.30 19.69
N TYR A 225 3.95 16.21 20.10
CA TYR A 225 4.14 14.88 19.55
C TYR A 225 2.88 14.02 19.75
N PHE A 226 2.81 12.88 19.07
CA PHE A 226 1.78 11.87 19.31
C PHE A 226 2.22 10.93 20.45
N GLY A 227 1.34 10.63 21.40
CA GLY A 227 1.69 9.94 22.65
C GLY A 227 2.43 8.59 22.51
N SER A 228 2.14 7.81 21.48
CA SER A 228 2.78 6.53 21.14
C SER A 228 3.96 6.68 20.17
N ILE A 229 4.40 7.92 19.92
CA ILE A 229 5.58 8.26 19.09
C ILE A 229 6.45 9.31 19.81
N PRO A 230 6.98 9.01 21.01
CA PRO A 230 7.81 9.96 21.76
C PRO A 230 9.10 10.37 21.03
N GLU A 231 9.56 9.58 20.06
CA GLU A 231 10.75 9.85 19.23
C GLU A 231 10.63 11.17 18.44
N MET A 232 9.42 11.69 18.23
CA MET A 232 9.20 13.00 17.60
C MET A 232 9.82 14.16 18.38
N THR A 233 10.05 14.01 19.68
CA THR A 233 10.69 15.02 20.53
C THR A 233 12.19 15.21 20.25
N GLY A 234 12.84 14.21 19.62
CA GLY A 234 14.28 14.18 19.38
C GLY A 234 14.76 14.93 18.13
N GLN A 235 14.04 15.95 17.65
CA GLN A 235 14.22 16.63 16.35
C GLN A 235 15.68 16.93 15.96
N ARG A 236 16.31 16.08 15.13
CA ARG A 236 17.63 16.36 14.53
C ARG A 236 17.62 16.57 13.01
N LEU A 237 16.59 16.07 12.31
CA LEU A 237 16.55 16.04 10.84
C LEU A 237 15.26 16.60 10.23
N ILE A 238 14.17 16.60 11.00
CA ILE A 238 12.81 16.86 10.53
C ILE A 238 12.16 17.86 11.46
N ASP A 239 11.44 18.82 10.90
CA ASP A 239 10.49 19.65 11.64
C ASP A 239 9.05 19.24 11.29
N PHE A 240 8.22 19.11 12.32
CA PHE A 240 6.85 18.62 12.19
C PHE A 240 5.88 19.79 12.38
N THR A 241 4.86 19.84 11.53
CA THR A 241 3.80 20.84 11.66
C THR A 241 2.46 20.15 11.62
N PHE A 242 1.66 20.42 12.65
CA PHE A 242 0.26 20.02 12.71
C PHE A 242 -0.60 21.28 12.58
N VAL A 243 -1.57 21.25 11.66
CA VAL A 243 -2.48 22.35 11.41
C VAL A 243 -3.90 21.83 11.55
N ASN A 244 -4.71 22.53 12.34
CA ASN A 244 -6.14 22.28 12.49
C ASN A 244 -6.88 23.62 12.53
N ASN A 245 -7.59 23.93 11.44
CA ASN A 245 -8.40 25.14 11.31
C ASN A 245 -9.74 24.81 10.61
N ASP A 246 -10.53 25.82 10.26
CA ASP A 246 -11.86 25.61 9.64
C ASP A 246 -11.77 24.98 8.23
N GLU A 247 -10.64 25.11 7.54
CA GLU A 247 -10.45 24.64 6.17
C GLU A 247 -9.83 23.24 6.09
N GLU A 248 -8.80 22.97 6.90
CA GLU A 248 -8.03 21.74 6.83
C GLU A 248 -7.54 21.27 8.21
N GLU A 249 -7.38 19.96 8.34
CA GLU A 249 -6.72 19.30 9.46
C GLU A 249 -5.67 18.33 8.90
N TYR A 250 -4.40 18.62 9.13
CA TYR A 250 -3.33 17.81 8.56
C TYR A 250 -2.03 17.87 9.36
N PHE A 251 -1.22 16.85 9.12
CA PHE A 251 0.15 16.73 9.55
C PHE A 251 1.08 16.84 8.33
N THR A 252 2.15 17.59 8.47
CA THR A 252 3.21 17.71 7.46
C THR A 252 4.57 17.76 8.14
N TYR A 253 5.62 17.60 7.35
CA TYR A 253 6.97 17.75 7.84
C TYR A 253 7.87 18.40 6.80
N THR A 254 8.92 19.06 7.27
CA THR A 254 9.99 19.60 6.43
C THR A 254 11.34 19.02 6.85
N LEU A 255 12.29 19.00 5.92
CA LEU A 255 13.66 18.56 6.19
C LEU A 255 14.50 19.78 6.58
N LEU A 256 15.22 19.68 7.69
CA LEU A 256 16.09 20.76 8.17
C LEU A 256 17.32 20.96 7.27
N ASP A 257 17.83 19.86 6.70
CA ASP A 257 18.89 19.85 5.70
C ASP A 257 18.32 19.41 4.35
N ASN A 258 18.43 20.29 3.35
CA ASN A 258 17.91 20.00 2.01
C ASN A 258 18.66 18.87 1.31
N THR A 259 19.90 18.56 1.72
CA THR A 259 20.70 17.48 1.11
C THR A 259 20.25 16.10 1.59
N THR A 260 19.51 16.03 2.69
CA THR A 260 18.99 14.78 3.24
C THR A 260 17.95 14.18 2.28
N ILE A 261 18.18 12.92 1.90
CA ILE A 261 17.21 12.13 1.13
C ILE A 261 16.52 11.17 2.10
N MET A 262 15.26 11.46 2.38
CA MET A 262 14.43 10.70 3.31
C MET A 262 13.13 10.26 2.63
N ARG A 263 12.64 9.07 3.00
CA ARG A 263 11.26 8.65 2.69
C ARG A 263 10.56 8.14 3.94
N PHE A 264 9.40 8.72 4.24
CA PHE A 264 8.42 8.16 5.17
C PHE A 264 7.50 7.26 4.36
N THR A 265 7.40 5.98 4.69
CA THR A 265 6.66 5.00 3.90
C THR A 265 5.79 4.11 4.80
N LEU A 266 4.55 3.85 4.38
CA LEU A 266 3.78 2.70 4.83
C LEU A 266 4.26 1.48 4.05
N ASP A 267 5.01 0.62 4.74
CA ASP A 267 5.65 -0.56 4.15
C ASP A 267 4.65 -1.69 3.89
N ILE A 268 5.03 -2.60 3.00
CA ILE A 268 4.22 -3.80 2.69
C ILE A 268 4.02 -4.70 3.92
N SER A 269 4.84 -4.52 4.96
CA SER A 269 4.71 -5.21 6.24
C SER A 269 3.66 -4.59 7.18
N GLY A 270 2.92 -3.57 6.77
CA GLY A 270 1.96 -2.83 7.63
C GLY A 270 2.62 -1.98 8.72
N GLN A 271 3.91 -1.68 8.58
CA GLN A 271 4.62 -0.77 9.48
C GLN A 271 4.89 0.55 8.77
N THR A 272 4.74 1.66 9.49
CA THR A 272 5.32 2.93 9.07
C THR A 272 6.83 2.89 9.29
N LYS A 273 7.60 3.30 8.29
CA LYS A 273 9.06 3.30 8.34
C LYS A 273 9.60 4.61 7.79
N ILE A 274 10.60 5.16 8.47
CA ILE A 274 11.42 6.24 7.91
C ILE A 274 12.73 5.63 7.45
N PHE A 275 13.08 5.87 6.19
CA PHE A 275 14.35 5.47 5.62
C PHE A 275 15.17 6.70 5.26
N LEU A 276 16.46 6.64 5.58
CA LEU A 276 17.47 7.58 5.11
C LEU A 276 18.32 6.90 4.03
N TRP A 277 18.59 7.62 2.95
CA TRP A 277 19.56 7.17 1.95
C TRP A 277 20.98 7.47 2.45
N VAL A 278 21.81 6.43 2.54
CA VAL A 278 23.21 6.57 2.98
C VAL A 278 24.12 6.34 1.77
N GLU A 279 24.73 7.41 1.27
CA GLU A 279 25.57 7.35 0.07
C GLU A 279 26.74 6.35 0.19
N ASN A 280 27.39 6.28 1.36
CA ASN A 280 28.49 5.33 1.58
C ASN A 280 28.05 3.87 1.49
N ALA A 281 26.80 3.57 1.86
CA ALA A 281 26.24 2.23 1.80
C ALA A 281 25.52 1.95 0.46
N GLN A 282 25.23 3.00 -0.31
CA GLN A 282 24.32 2.93 -1.47
C GLN A 282 23.01 2.23 -1.12
N ASP A 283 22.46 2.50 0.07
CA ASP A 283 21.26 1.83 0.56
C ASP A 283 20.36 2.72 1.42
N TRP A 284 19.10 2.30 1.50
CA TRP A 284 18.10 2.83 2.42
C TRP A 284 18.25 2.18 3.79
N VAL A 285 18.60 2.98 4.79
CA VAL A 285 18.71 2.53 6.18
C VAL A 285 17.44 2.93 6.95
N PRO A 286 16.70 1.99 7.54
CA PRO A 286 15.55 2.33 8.38
C PRO A 286 16.04 2.97 9.68
N THR A 287 15.51 4.15 10.01
CA THR A 287 15.82 4.86 11.26
C THR A 287 14.66 4.87 12.24
N TYR A 288 13.46 4.55 11.76
CA TYR A 288 12.24 4.45 12.57
C TYR A 288 11.36 3.36 11.98
N THR A 289 10.68 2.59 12.84
CA THR A 289 9.70 1.57 12.47
C THR A 289 8.65 1.47 13.56
N ASN A 290 7.38 1.52 13.19
CA ASN A 290 6.24 1.41 14.12
C ASN A 290 4.97 0.93 13.39
N PRO A 291 4.10 0.10 14.00
CA PRO A 291 4.25 -0.56 15.30
C PRO A 291 5.32 -1.64 15.27
N LYS A 292 5.46 -2.38 16.35
CA LYS A 292 6.21 -3.62 16.32
C LYS A 292 5.53 -4.61 15.38
N GLN A 293 6.33 -5.50 14.80
CA GLN A 293 5.84 -6.35 13.71
C GLN A 293 4.69 -7.28 14.13
N CYS A 294 4.67 -7.78 15.37
CA CYS A 294 3.58 -8.66 15.83
C CYS A 294 2.28 -7.93 16.17
N ASP A 295 2.33 -6.61 16.36
CA ASP A 295 1.13 -5.79 16.56
C ASP A 295 0.39 -5.50 15.24
N VAL A 296 1.05 -5.75 14.10
CA VAL A 296 0.44 -5.51 12.79
C VAL A 296 -0.59 -6.58 12.45
N TYR A 297 -1.74 -6.12 11.98
CA TYR A 297 -2.82 -6.99 11.53
C TYR A 297 -2.37 -7.99 10.44
N GLY A 298 -2.68 -9.27 10.66
CA GLY A 298 -2.49 -10.31 9.64
C GLY A 298 -1.04 -10.63 9.28
N VAL A 299 -0.06 -10.27 10.11
CA VAL A 299 1.37 -10.62 9.89
C VAL A 299 1.62 -12.12 9.90
N CYS A 300 0.90 -12.82 10.76
CA CYS A 300 0.89 -14.27 10.83
C CYS A 300 -0.46 -14.78 10.29
N GLY A 301 -0.42 -15.97 9.67
CA GLY A 301 -1.59 -16.60 9.09
C GLY A 301 -2.59 -17.10 10.14
N ALA A 302 -3.76 -17.55 9.69
CA ALA A 302 -4.68 -18.25 10.59
C ALA A 302 -3.97 -19.42 11.31
N PHE A 303 -4.30 -19.63 12.58
CA PHE A 303 -3.74 -20.71 13.43
C PHE A 303 -2.22 -20.62 13.67
N THR A 304 -1.67 -19.41 13.62
CA THR A 304 -0.26 -19.16 13.93
C THR A 304 -0.10 -18.08 15.00
N VAL A 305 1.01 -18.12 15.73
CA VAL A 305 1.38 -17.19 16.79
C VAL A 305 2.57 -16.35 16.33
N CYS A 306 2.52 -15.05 16.61
CA CYS A 306 3.63 -14.14 16.37
C CYS A 306 4.51 -14.00 17.62
N GLU A 307 5.81 -14.15 17.44
CA GLU A 307 6.83 -14.00 18.48
C GLU A 307 7.96 -13.09 17.96
N GLU A 308 8.09 -11.89 18.54
CA GLU A 308 9.00 -10.84 18.04
C GLU A 308 10.47 -11.26 17.95
N ASN A 309 10.93 -12.09 18.89
CA ASN A 309 12.35 -12.44 19.04
C ASN A 309 12.71 -13.79 18.42
N LYS A 310 11.80 -14.40 17.63
CA LYS A 310 12.07 -15.67 16.94
C LYS A 310 12.18 -15.48 15.43
N HIS A 311 13.01 -16.32 14.82
CA HIS A 311 13.14 -16.42 13.38
C HIS A 311 12.83 -17.86 12.97
N PRO A 312 11.71 -18.12 12.25
CA PRO A 312 10.70 -17.15 11.78
C PRO A 312 9.86 -16.54 12.92
N ILE A 313 9.36 -15.31 12.70
CA ILE A 313 8.51 -14.59 13.68
C ILE A 313 7.13 -15.23 13.88
N CYS A 314 6.66 -16.03 12.91
CA CYS A 314 5.39 -16.74 13.02
C CYS A 314 5.67 -18.22 13.21
N ASN A 315 4.96 -18.86 14.13
CA ASN A 315 5.00 -20.30 14.34
C ASN A 315 3.56 -20.85 14.33
N CYS A 316 3.37 -22.07 13.83
CA CYS A 316 2.08 -22.75 13.98
C CYS A 316 1.77 -22.93 15.47
N MET A 317 0.51 -22.76 15.84
CA MET A 317 0.03 -23.15 17.16
C MET A 317 0.30 -24.66 17.37
N LYS A 318 0.45 -25.10 18.62
CA LYS A 318 0.67 -26.50 18.93
C LYS A 318 -0.47 -27.35 18.34
N GLY A 319 -0.13 -28.39 17.58
CA GLY A 319 -1.09 -29.25 16.87
C GLY A 319 -1.39 -28.82 15.43
N PHE A 320 -0.87 -27.67 14.98
CA PHE A 320 -0.97 -27.21 13.59
C PHE A 320 0.37 -27.36 12.86
N SER A 321 0.30 -27.60 11.55
CA SER A 321 1.46 -27.64 10.66
C SER A 321 1.30 -26.70 9.49
N VAL A 322 2.42 -26.32 8.87
CA VAL A 322 2.44 -25.45 7.70
C VAL A 322 1.74 -26.15 6.53
N ARG A 323 0.64 -25.57 6.05
CA ARG A 323 -0.14 -26.10 4.91
C ARG A 323 0.65 -26.10 3.60
N SER A 324 1.42 -25.04 3.35
CA SER A 324 2.19 -24.85 2.11
C SER A 324 3.58 -24.33 2.47
N PRO A 325 4.61 -25.19 2.48
CA PRO A 325 5.99 -24.76 2.76
C PRO A 325 6.47 -23.66 1.83
N ASN A 326 6.10 -23.73 0.54
CA ASN A 326 6.46 -22.71 -0.45
C ASN A 326 5.84 -21.34 -0.14
N ASP A 327 4.58 -21.27 0.28
CA ASP A 327 3.94 -19.99 0.60
C ASP A 327 4.45 -19.43 1.94
N TRP A 328 4.81 -20.31 2.87
CA TRP A 328 5.42 -19.96 4.15
C TRP A 328 6.79 -19.28 3.97
N GLU A 329 7.64 -19.86 3.13
CA GLU A 329 8.95 -19.31 2.79
C GLU A 329 8.86 -17.98 2.02
N LEU A 330 7.81 -17.81 1.20
CA LEU A 330 7.55 -16.57 0.46
C LEU A 330 6.83 -15.49 1.28
N GLY A 331 6.59 -15.71 2.58
CA GLY A 331 5.89 -14.77 3.46
C GLY A 331 4.39 -14.62 3.14
N ARG A 332 3.85 -15.46 2.25
CA ARG A 332 2.43 -15.48 1.87
C ARG A 332 1.65 -16.36 2.85
N ARG A 333 1.61 -15.92 4.11
CA ARG A 333 1.04 -16.69 5.23
C ARG A 333 -0.50 -16.68 5.24
N ASN A 334 -1.11 -15.78 4.44
CA ASN A 334 -2.55 -15.67 4.23
C ASN A 334 -3.01 -16.12 2.83
N SER A 335 -2.13 -16.68 1.99
CA SER A 335 -2.54 -17.08 0.63
C SER A 335 -3.15 -18.49 0.64
N SER A 336 -4.47 -18.57 0.55
CA SER A 336 -5.15 -19.78 0.12
C SER A 336 -4.99 -19.91 -1.41
N LYS A 337 -4.05 -20.72 -1.88
CA LYS A 337 -3.83 -20.98 -3.32
C LYS A 337 -4.93 -21.84 -3.99
N GLU A 338 -6.02 -22.12 -3.31
CA GLU A 338 -7.17 -22.88 -3.86
C GLU A 338 -8.37 -22.01 -4.28
N PHE A 339 -8.29 -20.68 -4.24
CA PHE A 339 -9.40 -19.82 -4.67
C PHE A 339 -9.25 -19.29 -6.10
N ALA A 340 -9.00 -20.20 -7.04
CA ALA A 340 -9.08 -19.88 -8.47
C ALA A 340 -9.84 -20.96 -9.25
N THR A 341 -10.93 -21.50 -8.69
CA THR A 341 -11.93 -22.23 -9.46
C THR A 341 -13.32 -21.99 -8.89
N ARG A 342 -14.08 -21.15 -9.60
CA ARG A 342 -15.55 -21.04 -9.74
C ARG A 342 -16.44 -21.28 -8.50
N ASP A 343 -17.13 -20.19 -8.15
CA ASP A 343 -18.43 -20.09 -7.48
C ASP A 343 -18.57 -20.67 -6.06
N ALA A 344 -18.49 -19.73 -5.09
CA ALA A 344 -18.95 -19.74 -3.69
C ALA A 344 -17.82 -19.68 -2.64
N TYR A 345 -17.65 -18.50 -2.05
CA TYR A 345 -16.77 -18.26 -0.90
C TYR A 345 -17.38 -18.88 0.35
N GLU A 346 -17.03 -20.11 0.70
CA GLU A 346 -17.41 -20.64 2.02
C GLU A 346 -16.42 -20.16 3.08
N TYR A 347 -16.84 -19.17 3.87
CA TYR A 347 -16.14 -18.71 5.06
C TYR A 347 -16.04 -19.88 6.06
N PHE A 348 -14.83 -20.24 6.50
CA PHE A 348 -14.63 -21.48 7.27
C PHE A 348 -15.51 -21.60 8.52
N PRO A 349 -15.71 -20.54 9.35
CA PRO A 349 -16.67 -20.60 10.46
C PRO A 349 -18.13 -20.86 10.04
N LEU A 350 -18.54 -20.42 8.84
CA LEU A 350 -19.85 -20.71 8.28
C LEU A 350 -19.95 -22.18 7.85
N LEU A 351 -18.91 -22.71 7.19
CA LEU A 351 -18.80 -24.12 6.85
C LEU A 351 -18.87 -25.01 8.10
N VAL A 352 -18.15 -24.65 9.17
CA VAL A 352 -18.20 -25.33 10.47
C VAL A 352 -19.61 -25.32 11.04
N ALA A 353 -20.30 -24.17 11.01
CA ALA A 353 -21.65 -24.06 11.53
C ALA A 353 -22.67 -24.92 10.76
N HIS A 354 -22.56 -24.99 9.42
CA HIS A 354 -23.39 -25.89 8.60
C HIS A 354 -23.09 -27.36 8.86
N LYS A 355 -21.82 -27.76 8.84
CA LYS A 355 -21.42 -29.16 9.10
C LYS A 355 -21.77 -29.63 10.51
N LEU A 356 -21.76 -28.73 11.49
CA LEU A 356 -22.27 -29.01 12.84
C LEU A 356 -23.78 -29.29 12.85
N LEU A 357 -24.56 -28.51 12.10
CA LEU A 357 -26.02 -28.70 12.00
C LEU A 357 -26.37 -29.98 11.21
N ASP A 358 -25.57 -30.31 10.20
CA ASP A 358 -25.74 -31.50 9.37
C ASP A 358 -25.25 -32.80 10.05
N GLY A 359 -24.62 -32.70 11.22
CA GLY A 359 -24.03 -33.85 11.92
C GLY A 359 -22.80 -34.44 11.23
N ASP A 360 -22.13 -33.66 10.37
CA ASP A 360 -20.98 -34.05 9.55
C ASP A 360 -19.72 -33.24 9.89
N ALA A 361 -19.60 -32.82 11.16
CA ALA A 361 -18.42 -32.10 11.65
C ALA A 361 -17.12 -32.91 11.49
N GLY A 362 -17.21 -34.25 11.49
CA GLY A 362 -16.08 -35.14 11.25
C GLY A 362 -15.40 -34.95 9.89
N SER A 363 -16.14 -34.50 8.86
CA SER A 363 -15.58 -34.20 7.53
C SER A 363 -14.56 -33.05 7.53
N LEU A 364 -14.56 -32.22 8.57
CA LEU A 364 -13.65 -31.08 8.73
C LEU A 364 -12.34 -31.46 9.42
N VAL A 365 -12.24 -32.69 9.94
CA VAL A 365 -11.04 -33.20 10.61
C VAL A 365 -9.96 -33.49 9.58
N ASP A 366 -8.73 -33.05 9.85
CA ASP A 366 -7.60 -33.27 8.97
C ASP A 366 -7.31 -34.77 8.79
N GLN A 367 -7.26 -35.23 7.53
CA GLN A 367 -7.01 -36.63 7.16
C GLN A 367 -5.63 -37.12 7.63
N ASN A 368 -4.69 -36.22 7.89
CA ASN A 368 -3.35 -36.54 8.40
C ASN A 368 -3.34 -36.94 9.89
N LEU A 369 -4.46 -36.82 10.60
CA LEU A 369 -4.58 -37.26 11.99
C LEU A 369 -4.79 -38.78 12.12
N HIS A 370 -4.87 -39.52 11.00
CA HIS A 370 -4.92 -40.99 10.94
C HIS A 370 -5.99 -41.65 11.85
N GLY A 371 -7.07 -40.92 12.17
CA GLY A 371 -8.14 -41.41 13.05
C GLY A 371 -7.85 -41.30 14.55
N ASP A 372 -6.75 -40.67 14.96
CA ASP A 372 -6.44 -40.34 16.36
C ASP A 372 -7.22 -39.09 16.82
N VAL A 373 -8.54 -39.14 16.65
CA VAL A 373 -9.43 -38.00 16.88
C VAL A 373 -10.70 -38.44 17.57
N HIS A 374 -10.94 -37.88 18.75
CA HIS A 374 -12.20 -38.02 19.45
C HIS A 374 -13.24 -37.06 18.84
N LEU A 375 -14.10 -37.57 17.95
CA LEU A 375 -15.15 -36.80 17.28
C LEU A 375 -16.01 -35.97 18.25
N GLU A 376 -16.30 -36.52 19.44
CA GLU A 376 -17.05 -35.82 20.47
C GLU A 376 -16.33 -34.55 20.96
N GLN A 377 -15.00 -34.59 21.10
CA GLN A 377 -14.20 -33.42 21.49
C GLN A 377 -14.12 -32.40 20.35
N VAL A 378 -14.07 -32.86 19.11
CA VAL A 378 -14.09 -31.99 17.92
C VAL A 378 -15.42 -31.24 17.83
N GLU A 379 -16.53 -31.96 17.90
CA GLU A 379 -17.87 -31.36 17.88
C GLU A 379 -18.05 -30.36 19.02
N ARG A 380 -17.58 -30.71 20.22
CA ARG A 380 -17.61 -29.82 21.38
C ARG A 380 -16.79 -28.56 21.15
N GLY A 381 -15.57 -28.70 20.62
CA GLY A 381 -14.71 -27.58 20.27
C GLY A 381 -15.34 -26.66 19.24
N PHE A 382 -15.97 -27.21 18.20
CA PHE A 382 -16.70 -26.43 17.20
C PHE A 382 -17.91 -25.70 17.78
N ARG A 383 -18.71 -26.36 18.65
CA ARG A 383 -19.84 -25.71 19.33
C ARG A 383 -19.38 -24.52 20.17
N VAL A 384 -18.32 -24.69 20.95
CA VAL A 384 -17.73 -23.61 21.76
C VAL A 384 -17.24 -22.47 20.87
N ALA A 385 -16.51 -22.77 19.79
CA ALA A 385 -16.02 -21.77 18.86
C ALA A 385 -17.16 -20.97 18.21
N CYS A 386 -18.25 -21.65 17.80
CA CYS A 386 -19.42 -21.01 17.22
C CYS A 386 -20.21 -20.17 18.25
N TRP A 387 -20.19 -20.50 19.54
CA TRP A 387 -20.73 -19.66 20.61
C TRP A 387 -19.88 -18.41 20.88
N CYS A 388 -18.55 -18.51 20.80
CA CYS A 388 -17.65 -17.38 21.02
C CYS A 388 -17.76 -16.27 19.95
N ILE A 389 -18.28 -16.59 18.76
CA ILE A 389 -18.39 -15.66 17.63
C ILE A 389 -19.82 -15.15 17.40
N GLN A 390 -20.73 -15.33 18.36
CA GLN A 390 -22.11 -14.82 18.25
C GLN A 390 -22.14 -13.29 18.09
N ASP A 391 -23.07 -12.78 17.29
CA ASP A 391 -23.15 -11.34 16.99
C ASP A 391 -23.42 -10.51 18.26
N ASN A 392 -24.26 -11.03 19.15
CA ASN A 392 -24.57 -10.40 20.43
C ASN A 392 -23.57 -10.84 21.50
N GLU A 393 -22.91 -9.88 22.15
CA GLU A 393 -21.92 -10.12 23.19
C GLU A 393 -22.51 -10.83 24.42
N LEU A 394 -23.80 -10.62 24.71
CA LEU A 394 -24.48 -11.24 25.85
C LEU A 394 -24.74 -12.74 25.64
N ASP A 395 -24.73 -13.20 24.39
CA ASP A 395 -24.91 -14.61 24.05
C ASP A 395 -23.57 -15.38 24.04
N ARG A 396 -22.43 -14.67 24.16
CA ARG A 396 -21.11 -15.28 24.18
C ARG A 396 -20.79 -15.81 25.59
N PRO A 397 -20.26 -17.02 25.71
CA PRO A 397 -19.90 -17.58 27.00
C PRO A 397 -18.71 -16.84 27.61
N THR A 398 -18.71 -16.75 28.94
CA THR A 398 -17.56 -16.27 29.70
C THR A 398 -16.39 -17.24 29.54
N MET A 399 -15.16 -16.76 29.75
CA MET A 399 -13.97 -17.63 29.71
C MET A 399 -14.04 -18.79 30.71
N SER A 400 -14.73 -18.63 31.84
CA SER A 400 -14.95 -19.72 32.80
C SER A 400 -15.85 -20.80 32.22
N GLU A 401 -16.92 -20.43 31.51
CA GLU A 401 -17.83 -21.37 30.86
C GLU A 401 -17.16 -22.05 29.67
N VAL A 402 -16.36 -21.32 28.88
CA VAL A 402 -15.57 -21.90 27.77
C VAL A 402 -14.66 -23.02 28.27
N VAL A 403 -13.96 -22.82 29.38
CA VAL A 403 -13.09 -23.86 29.97
C VAL A 403 -13.94 -25.05 30.41
N GLN A 404 -15.04 -24.82 31.12
CA GLN A 404 -15.94 -25.89 31.57
C GLN A 404 -16.55 -26.69 30.39
N TYR A 405 -16.90 -26.02 29.30
CA TYR A 405 -17.38 -26.68 28.08
C TYR A 405 -16.29 -27.53 27.44
N LEU A 406 -15.08 -26.99 27.26
CA LEU A 406 -13.98 -27.74 26.63
C LEU A 406 -13.54 -28.94 27.47
N GLU A 407 -13.54 -28.81 28.79
CA GLU A 407 -13.24 -29.89 29.74
C GLU A 407 -14.38 -30.93 29.85
N GLY A 408 -15.58 -30.62 29.33
CA GLY A 408 -16.73 -31.52 29.36
C GLY A 408 -17.49 -31.54 30.68
N PHE A 409 -17.27 -30.55 31.54
CA PHE A 409 -17.99 -30.41 32.80
C PHE A 409 -19.44 -29.93 32.59
N VAL A 410 -19.69 -29.22 31.50
CA VAL A 410 -21.02 -28.71 31.13
C VAL A 410 -21.27 -28.98 29.65
N GLU A 411 -22.48 -29.45 29.32
CA GLU A 411 -22.88 -29.65 27.94
C GLU A 411 -23.13 -28.32 27.23
N VAL A 412 -22.58 -28.19 26.03
CA VAL A 412 -22.77 -27.01 25.17
C VAL A 412 -23.81 -27.33 24.08
N GLY A 413 -24.87 -26.52 24.05
CA GLY A 413 -25.91 -26.59 23.02
C GLY A 413 -25.40 -26.21 21.63
N ILE A 414 -26.16 -26.52 20.60
CA ILE A 414 -25.84 -26.10 19.23
C ILE A 414 -26.10 -24.58 19.11
N PRO A 415 -25.09 -23.77 18.76
CA PRO A 415 -25.26 -22.32 18.61
C PRO A 415 -26.06 -21.98 17.35
N PRO A 416 -26.81 -20.87 17.34
CA PRO A 416 -27.38 -20.34 16.11
C PRO A 416 -26.27 -19.87 15.17
N VAL A 417 -26.49 -19.97 13.85
CA VAL A 417 -25.56 -19.39 12.86
C VAL A 417 -25.66 -17.86 12.94
N PRO A 418 -24.57 -17.12 13.20
CA PRO A 418 -24.62 -15.66 13.29
C PRO A 418 -25.13 -15.03 11.99
N ARG A 419 -25.91 -13.95 12.11
CA ARG A 419 -26.52 -13.23 10.98
C ARG A 419 -25.46 -12.63 10.07
N LEU A 420 -24.35 -12.18 10.64
CA LEU A 420 -23.21 -11.69 9.86
C LEU A 420 -22.63 -12.80 8.97
N LEU A 421 -22.54 -14.03 9.48
CA LEU A 421 -22.04 -15.18 8.70
C LEU A 421 -23.05 -15.62 7.62
N GLN A 422 -24.35 -15.55 7.93
CA GLN A 422 -25.40 -15.76 6.92
C GLN A 422 -25.40 -14.68 5.83
N ALA A 423 -25.13 -13.42 6.17
CA ALA A 423 -25.04 -12.32 5.21
C ALA A 423 -23.83 -12.45 4.28
N ILE A 424 -22.71 -12.99 4.78
CA ILE A 424 -21.53 -13.33 3.97
C ILE A 424 -21.85 -14.48 2.99
N ALA A 425 -22.70 -15.44 3.40
CA ALA A 425 -23.17 -16.55 2.57
C ALA A 425 -24.21 -16.16 1.51
N GLY A 426 -24.94 -15.06 1.74
CA GLY A 426 -26.20 -14.70 1.07
C GLY A 426 -26.13 -14.44 -0.44
N ASN A 427 -24.96 -14.52 -1.07
CA ASN A 427 -24.82 -14.48 -2.53
C ASN A 427 -24.49 -15.85 -3.17
N ALA A 428 -24.36 -16.93 -2.38
CA ALA A 428 -24.03 -18.27 -2.88
C ALA A 428 -25.24 -19.23 -2.98
N TYR A 429 -26.36 -18.92 -2.32
CA TYR A 429 -27.50 -19.85 -2.22
C TYR A 429 -28.88 -19.25 -2.57
N SER A 430 -28.95 -18.14 -3.32
CA SER A 430 -30.21 -17.76 -3.98
C SER A 430 -30.35 -18.50 -5.32
N LYS A 431 -30.95 -19.69 -5.28
CA LYS A 431 -31.70 -20.25 -6.41
C LYS A 431 -33.07 -20.68 -5.95
#